data_AF-A0A2J8V335-F1
#
_entry.id   AF-A0A2J8V335-F1
#
_cell.length_a   1.000
_cell.length_b   1.000
_cell.length_c   1.000
_cell.angle_alpha   90.00
_cell.angle_beta   90.00
_cell.angle_gamma   90.00
#
_symmetry.space_group_name_H-M   'P 1'
#
loop_
_entity.id
_entity.type
_entity.pdbx_description
1 polymer ?
#
loop_
_entity_poly.entity_id
_entity_poly.type
_entity_poly.pdbx_seq_one_letter_code
_entity_poly.pdbx_strand_id
1 'polypeptide(L)'
;MSISHLCCAAFSLLWAGPVNAGVTQTPKFRILKTGQSMTLQCAQDMNHNYMYWYRRDPGMGLKLIYYLVAAGTTDKGEVPDGYSVSRSTTEDFPLRLESAAPSQTSVYFCASSYS
;
A
#
# COMPACT_ATOMS: atom_id res chain seq x y z
N MET A 1 -35.79 -31.97 18.39
CA MET A 1 -35.46 -30.65 17.79
C MET A 1 -33.99 -30.36 18.04
N SER A 2 -33.05 -30.84 17.21
CA SER A 2 -31.61 -30.59 17.45
C SER A 2 -30.63 -30.91 16.29
N ILE A 3 -31.07 -30.93 15.02
CA ILE A 3 -30.15 -31.24 13.89
C ILE A 3 -30.26 -30.21 12.74
N SER A 4 -31.43 -29.58 12.55
CA SER A 4 -31.67 -28.62 11.46
C SER A 4 -30.90 -27.29 11.61
N HIS A 5 -30.64 -26.81 12.83
CA HIS A 5 -30.02 -25.49 13.05
C HIS A 5 -28.49 -25.49 12.92
N LEU A 6 -27.83 -26.63 13.16
CA LEU A 6 -26.38 -26.77 12.98
C LEU A 6 -25.99 -26.73 11.49
N CYS A 7 -26.87 -27.19 10.60
CA CYS A 7 -26.61 -27.28 9.16
C CYS A 7 -26.55 -25.88 8.48
N CYS A 8 -27.42 -24.95 8.88
CA CYS A 8 -27.42 -23.59 8.34
C CYS A 8 -26.16 -22.79 8.70
N ALA A 9 -25.66 -22.95 9.93
CA ALA A 9 -24.45 -22.24 10.38
C ALA A 9 -23.20 -22.72 9.62
N ALA A 10 -23.10 -24.02 9.34
CA ALA A 10 -22.01 -24.59 8.55
C ALA A 10 -22.04 -24.15 7.07
N PHE A 11 -23.23 -23.98 6.49
CA PHE A 11 -23.38 -23.51 5.11
C PHE A 11 -23.04 -22.01 4.93
N SER A 12 -23.20 -21.22 5.98
CA SER A 12 -22.96 -19.76 5.96
C SER A 12 -21.47 -19.40 5.90
N LEU A 13 -20.59 -20.27 6.43
CA LEU A 13 -19.14 -20.06 6.43
C LEU A 13 -18.46 -20.45 5.11
N LEU A 14 -19.14 -21.19 4.24
CA LEU A 14 -18.61 -21.64 2.95
C LEU A 14 -18.74 -20.60 1.82
N TRP A 15 -19.52 -19.52 2.03
CA TRP A 15 -19.73 -18.47 1.02
C TRP A 15 -18.92 -17.19 1.29
N ALA A 16 -18.19 -17.11 2.41
CA ALA A 16 -17.26 -16.01 2.62
C ALA A 16 -16.03 -16.20 1.71
N GLY A 17 -16.19 -15.84 0.44
CA GLY A 17 -15.08 -15.73 -0.50
C GLY A 17 -14.07 -14.69 -0.04
N PRO A 18 -12.81 -14.77 -0.49
CA PRO A 18 -11.82 -13.77 -0.17
C PRO A 18 -12.29 -12.39 -0.64
N VAL A 19 -12.41 -11.44 0.30
CA VAL A 19 -12.66 -10.04 -0.02
C VAL A 19 -11.39 -9.49 -0.66
N ASN A 20 -11.50 -8.93 -1.88
CA ASN A 20 -10.37 -8.28 -2.51
C ASN A 20 -10.05 -7.00 -1.74
N ALA A 21 -8.80 -6.82 -1.32
CA ALA A 21 -8.39 -5.58 -0.70
C ALA A 21 -8.31 -4.52 -1.80
N GLY A 22 -9.07 -3.43 -1.67
CA GLY A 22 -9.10 -2.37 -2.69
C GLY A 22 -7.73 -1.76 -3.00
N VAL A 23 -6.78 -1.88 -2.05
CA VAL A 23 -5.36 -1.56 -2.23
C VAL A 23 -4.52 -2.75 -1.79
N THR A 24 -3.56 -3.14 -2.62
CA THR A 24 -2.59 -4.20 -2.33
C THR A 24 -1.17 -3.66 -2.32
N GLN A 25 -0.30 -4.22 -1.47
CA GLN A 25 1.08 -3.78 -1.29
C GLN A 25 2.03 -4.98 -1.22
N THR A 26 3.14 -4.92 -1.97
CA THR A 26 4.15 -5.99 -2.00
C THR A 26 5.58 -5.43 -2.06
N PRO A 27 6.54 -6.00 -1.32
CA PRO A 27 6.40 -7.04 -0.30
C PRO A 27 5.81 -6.49 1.01
N LYS A 28 5.28 -7.39 1.85
CA LYS A 28 4.79 -7.05 3.20
C LYS A 28 5.92 -6.68 4.16
N PHE A 29 7.06 -7.35 4.06
CA PHE A 29 8.23 -7.14 4.89
C PHE A 29 9.51 -7.23 4.05
N ARG A 30 10.50 -6.41 4.37
CA ARG A 30 11.81 -6.45 3.72
C ARG A 30 12.89 -5.95 4.66
N ILE A 31 14.02 -6.64 4.68
CA ILE A 31 15.25 -6.21 5.35
C ILE A 31 16.27 -5.98 4.24
N LEU A 32 16.94 -4.83 4.27
CA LEU A 32 17.92 -4.41 3.28
C LEU A 32 19.23 -4.09 3.99
N LYS A 33 20.35 -4.30 3.30
CA LYS A 33 21.64 -3.72 3.68
C LYS A 33 21.64 -2.25 3.28
N THR A 34 22.37 -1.44 4.04
CA THR A 34 22.63 -0.03 3.68
C THR A 34 23.16 0.06 2.25
N GLY A 35 22.65 1.02 1.47
CA GLY A 35 23.04 1.23 0.08
C GLY A 35 22.26 0.40 -0.94
N GLN A 36 21.46 -0.59 -0.52
CA GLN A 36 20.63 -1.37 -1.46
C GLN A 36 19.41 -0.56 -1.90
N SER A 37 19.05 -0.69 -3.18
CA SER A 37 17.80 -0.19 -3.72
C SER A 37 16.68 -1.23 -3.60
N MET A 38 15.44 -0.77 -3.57
CA MET A 38 14.25 -1.62 -3.53
C MET A 38 13.03 -0.87 -4.08
N THR A 39 12.06 -1.61 -4.63
CA THR A 39 10.77 -1.04 -5.04
C THR A 39 9.64 -1.68 -4.26
N LEU A 40 8.88 -0.87 -3.53
CA LEU A 40 7.59 -1.25 -2.97
C LEU A 40 6.53 -1.08 -4.05
N GLN A 41 5.77 -2.15 -4.30
CA GLN A 41 4.65 -2.16 -5.22
C GLN A 41 3.38 -1.80 -4.49
N CYS A 42 2.56 -0.95 -5.10
CA CYS A 42 1.19 -0.70 -4.68
C CYS A 42 0.28 -0.76 -5.90
N ALA A 43 -0.84 -1.48 -5.76
CA ALA A 43 -1.88 -1.57 -6.78
C ALA A 43 -3.27 -1.36 -6.18
N GLN A 44 -4.21 -0.80 -6.96
CA GLN A 44 -5.61 -0.60 -6.58
C GLN A 44 -6.57 -1.05 -7.69
N ASP A 45 -7.75 -1.53 -7.32
CA ASP A 45 -8.80 -2.00 -8.24
C ASP A 45 -10.12 -1.21 -8.12
N MET A 46 -10.09 -0.05 -7.46
CA MET A 46 -11.24 0.81 -7.14
C MET A 46 -11.44 1.97 -8.14
N ASN A 47 -10.59 2.07 -9.17
CA ASN A 47 -10.57 3.19 -10.12
C ASN A 47 -10.40 4.57 -9.44
N HIS A 48 -9.58 4.62 -8.40
CA HIS A 48 -9.24 5.85 -7.69
C HIS A 48 -8.25 6.71 -8.49
N ASN A 49 -8.48 8.03 -8.52
CA ASN A 49 -7.63 8.96 -9.26
C ASN A 49 -6.31 9.22 -8.52
N TYR A 50 -6.37 9.24 -7.19
CA TYR A 50 -5.24 9.56 -6.32
C TYR A 50 -4.67 8.32 -5.69
N MET A 51 -3.34 8.30 -5.57
CA MET A 51 -2.61 7.30 -4.80
C MET A 51 -1.53 7.99 -3.98
N TYR A 52 -1.21 7.40 -2.83
CA TYR A 52 -0.36 7.99 -1.83
C TYR A 52 0.61 6.97 -1.28
N TRP A 53 1.82 7.42 -0.99
CA TRP A 53 2.78 6.71 -0.17
C TRP A 53 3.03 7.45 1.12
N TYR A 54 2.81 6.78 2.24
CA TYR A 54 3.13 7.26 3.57
C TYR A 54 4.19 6.39 4.22
N ARG A 55 4.92 6.99 5.16
CA ARG A 55 5.67 6.26 6.17
C ARG A 55 5.15 6.59 7.56
N ARG A 56 5.27 5.64 8.47
CA ARG A 56 4.99 5.81 9.90
C ARG A 56 6.17 5.30 10.72
N ASP A 57 6.89 6.24 11.29
CA ASP A 57 7.96 5.95 12.23
C ASP A 57 7.36 5.55 13.60
N PRO A 58 8.05 4.73 14.43
CA PRO A 58 7.55 4.34 15.75
C PRO A 58 7.19 5.56 16.62
N GLY A 59 5.96 5.57 17.15
CA GLY A 59 5.46 6.67 18.00
C GLY A 59 5.09 7.96 17.26
N MET A 60 5.19 7.99 15.93
CA MET A 60 4.85 9.15 15.11
C MET A 60 3.58 8.93 14.28
N GLY A 61 3.00 10.04 13.78
CA GLY A 61 1.92 10.02 12.79
C GLY A 61 2.39 9.56 11.41
N LEU A 62 1.43 9.47 10.47
CA LEU A 62 1.75 9.27 9.06
C LEU A 62 2.45 10.53 8.52
N LYS A 63 3.52 10.33 7.75
CA LYS A 63 4.19 11.37 6.97
C LYS A 63 4.10 11.02 5.50
N LEU A 64 3.67 11.97 4.68
CA LEU A 64 3.52 11.77 3.25
C LEU A 64 4.90 11.76 2.56
N ILE A 65 5.15 10.75 1.73
CA ILE A 65 6.37 10.62 0.94
C ILE A 65 6.15 11.22 -0.45
N TYR A 66 5.18 10.67 -1.18
CA TYR A 66 4.72 11.13 -2.50
C TYR A 66 3.23 10.86 -2.63
N TYR A 67 2.58 11.65 -3.48
CA TYR A 67 1.23 11.37 -3.93
C TYR A 67 1.11 11.66 -5.41
N LEU A 68 -0.01 11.21 -5.96
CA LEU A 68 -0.34 11.46 -7.34
C LEU A 68 -1.74 12.08 -7.43
N VAL A 69 -1.82 13.15 -8.23
CA VAL A 69 -3.04 13.93 -8.47
C VAL A 69 -3.81 13.43 -9.69
N ALA A 70 -3.08 13.06 -10.75
CA ALA A 70 -3.62 12.54 -11.99
C ALA A 70 -2.57 11.65 -12.67
N ALA A 71 -2.97 10.80 -13.62
CA ALA A 71 -2.02 9.99 -14.38
C ALA A 71 -0.86 10.85 -14.93
N GLY A 72 0.38 10.49 -14.58
CA GLY A 72 1.59 11.23 -14.95
C GLY A 72 1.94 12.48 -14.12
N THR A 73 1.10 12.88 -13.15
CA THR A 73 1.36 14.05 -12.28
C THR A 73 1.58 13.62 -10.83
N THR A 74 2.84 13.50 -10.43
CA THR A 74 3.26 13.15 -9.06
C THR A 74 3.78 14.37 -8.33
N ASP A 75 3.45 14.48 -7.05
CA ASP A 75 3.94 15.56 -6.17
C ASP A 75 4.60 15.00 -4.91
N LYS A 76 5.53 15.79 -4.38
CA LYS A 76 6.29 15.48 -3.18
C LYS A 76 5.45 15.72 -1.92
N GLY A 77 5.60 14.82 -0.96
CA GLY A 77 5.08 15.01 0.40
C GLY A 77 6.06 15.72 1.32
N GLU A 78 5.90 15.48 2.62
CA GLU A 78 6.74 16.00 3.69
C GLU A 78 8.16 15.40 3.69
N VAL A 79 8.30 14.14 3.27
CA VAL A 79 9.55 13.37 3.36
C VAL A 79 9.89 12.63 2.06
N PRO A 80 10.10 13.35 0.94
CA PRO A 80 10.32 12.74 -0.38
C PRO A 80 11.76 12.26 -0.61
N ASP A 81 12.71 12.69 0.23
CA ASP A 81 14.14 12.50 -0.03
C ASP A 81 14.59 11.03 0.04
N GLY A 82 15.38 10.63 -0.95
CA GLY A 82 15.86 9.24 -1.09
C GLY A 82 14.84 8.27 -1.70
N TYR A 83 13.66 8.78 -2.08
CA TYR A 83 12.63 8.02 -2.78
C TYR A 83 12.36 8.60 -4.17
N SER A 84 11.91 7.74 -5.08
CA SER A 84 11.31 8.11 -6.35
C SER A 84 10.05 7.32 -6.59
N VAL A 85 9.16 7.85 -7.42
CA VAL A 85 7.94 7.17 -7.86
C VAL A 85 7.90 7.16 -9.38
N SER A 86 7.30 6.13 -9.93
CA SER A 86 6.88 6.11 -11.33
C SER A 86 5.41 5.74 -11.38
N ARG A 87 4.65 6.29 -12.33
CA ARG A 87 3.30 5.83 -12.59
C ARG A 87 3.16 5.54 -14.07
N SER A 88 2.94 4.27 -14.39
CA SER A 88 2.62 3.82 -15.75
C SER A 88 1.11 3.78 -16.00
N THR A 89 0.31 3.58 -14.95
CA THR A 89 -1.11 3.20 -15.03
C THR A 89 -1.91 3.78 -13.86
N THR A 90 -3.24 3.84 -13.96
CA THR A 90 -4.12 4.27 -12.86
C THR A 90 -4.16 3.26 -11.71
N GLU A 91 -3.78 2.02 -11.97
CA GLU A 91 -3.86 0.91 -11.04
C GLU A 91 -2.62 0.84 -10.16
N ASP A 92 -1.45 1.20 -10.69
CA ASP A 92 -0.17 1.00 -9.99
C ASP A 92 0.47 2.31 -9.55
N PHE A 93 1.14 2.28 -8.40
CA PHE A 93 1.97 3.39 -7.92
C PHE A 93 3.20 2.86 -7.17
N PRO A 94 4.24 2.38 -7.88
CA PRO A 94 5.47 1.91 -7.25
C PRO A 94 6.27 3.02 -6.56
N LEU A 95 6.74 2.76 -5.34
CA LEU A 95 7.71 3.59 -4.63
C LEU A 95 9.08 2.93 -4.65
N ARG A 96 10.05 3.58 -5.28
CA ARG A 96 11.43 3.13 -5.29
C ARG A 96 12.21 3.84 -4.19
N LEU A 97 12.83 3.05 -3.33
CA LEU A 97 13.88 3.47 -2.42
C LEU A 97 15.22 3.36 -3.15
N GLU A 98 15.88 4.50 -3.40
CA GLU A 98 17.07 4.54 -4.26
C GLU A 98 18.31 3.93 -3.60
N SER A 99 18.50 4.23 -2.31
CA SER A 99 19.63 3.75 -1.52
C SER A 99 19.20 3.69 -0.07
N ALA A 100 19.06 2.47 0.48
CA ALA A 100 18.56 2.29 1.82
C ALA A 100 19.51 2.86 2.89
N ALA A 101 18.96 3.66 3.81
CA ALA A 101 19.64 4.14 5.00
C ALA A 101 18.87 3.74 6.28
N PRO A 102 19.54 3.65 7.45
CA PRO A 102 18.86 3.35 8.71
C PRO A 102 17.69 4.30 9.03
N SER A 103 17.83 5.58 8.67
CA SER A 103 16.78 6.61 8.80
C SER A 103 15.51 6.34 7.99
N GLN A 104 15.54 5.40 7.03
CA GLN A 104 14.40 4.99 6.22
C GLN A 104 13.79 3.66 6.71
N THR A 105 14.20 3.18 7.89
CA THR A 105 13.52 2.06 8.55
C THR A 105 12.19 2.53 9.12
N SER A 106 11.08 2.06 8.54
CA SER A 106 9.73 2.50 8.91
C SER A 106 8.70 1.47 8.45
N VAL A 107 7.46 1.61 8.93
CA VAL A 107 6.30 1.00 8.27
C VAL A 107 5.88 1.90 7.11
N TYR A 108 5.58 1.29 5.96
CA TYR A 108 5.16 1.98 4.75
C TYR A 108 3.72 1.62 4.41
N PHE A 109 2.93 2.62 4.05
CA PHE A 109 1.51 2.46 3.70
C PHE A 109 1.22 3.07 2.34
N CYS A 110 0.55 2.31 1.50
CA CYS A 110 -0.12 2.83 0.32
C CYS A 110 -1.61 3.05 0.57
N ALA A 111 -2.16 4.13 0.00
CA ALA A 111 -3.58 4.43 0.03
C ALA A 111 -4.03 5.03 -1.31
N SER A 112 -5.34 5.08 -1.55
CA SER A 112 -5.92 5.70 -2.75
C SER A 112 -7.27 6.37 -2.45
N SER A 113 -7.68 7.33 -3.27
CA SER A 113 -8.96 8.04 -3.15
C SER A 113 -9.48 8.60 -4.49
N TYR A 114 -10.76 8.98 -4.54
CA TYR A 114 -11.39 9.61 -5.71
C TYR A 114 -11.00 11.09 -5.91
N SER A 115 -11.02 11.88 -4.84
CA SER A 115 -10.69 13.31 -4.76
C SER A 115 -10.74 13.80 -3.32
#